data_AF-A0A6J5K030-F1
#
_entry.id   AF-A0A6J5K030-F1
#
_cell.length_a   1.000
_cell.length_b   1.000
_cell.length_c   1.000
_cell.angle_alpha   90.00
_cell.angle_beta   90.00
_cell.angle_gamma   90.00
#
_symmetry.space_group_name_H-M   'P 1'
#
loop_
_entity.id
_entity.type
_entity.pdbx_description
1 polymer ?
#
loop_
_entity_poly.entity_id
_entity_poly.type
_entity_poly.pdbx_seq_one_letter_code
_entity_poly.pdbx_strand_id
1 'polypeptide(L)'
;MDAAWQYQWIRHAEPLIAKLRDVLYDLTHGVTDILIKLLVLAQRHAIHTGEERLTVRRLRTIADTWMQLLKAALDALRSGKTERMAKFEDLFPPDSHTAAMMGVIESDARVPSQLSTRRDMRRPVAASATPSPPRRAKGPAIQ
;
A
#
# COMPACT_ATOMS: atom_id res chain seq x y z
N MET A 1 10.36 20.07 0.26
CA MET A 1 9.52 20.45 -0.89
C MET A 1 10.14 21.60 -1.67
N ASP A 2 10.51 22.69 -0.99
CA ASP A 2 11.09 23.89 -1.63
C ASP A 2 12.29 23.58 -2.52
N ALA A 3 13.25 22.80 -2.00
CA ALA A 3 14.40 22.34 -2.78
C ALA A 3 13.99 21.55 -4.03
N ALA A 4 13.01 20.64 -3.92
CA ALA A 4 12.51 19.86 -5.05
C ALA A 4 11.86 20.76 -6.12
N TRP A 5 11.16 21.82 -5.69
CA TRP A 5 10.50 22.74 -6.63
C TRP A 5 11.50 23.58 -7.44
N GLN A 6 12.74 23.73 -7.00
CA GLN A 6 13.77 24.45 -7.76
C GLN A 6 14.17 23.73 -9.06
N TYR A 7 13.88 22.43 -9.17
CA TYR A 7 14.20 21.63 -10.34
C TYR A 7 13.00 21.55 -11.30
N GLN A 8 12.92 22.53 -12.21
CA GLN A 8 11.89 22.61 -13.26
C GLN A 8 12.55 22.55 -14.65
N TRP A 9 12.13 21.59 -15.47
CA TRP A 9 12.55 21.42 -16.87
C TRP A 9 11.48 21.87 -17.87
N ILE A 10 10.50 22.65 -17.41
CA ILE A 10 9.39 23.19 -18.22
C ILE A 10 9.65 24.67 -18.57
N ARG A 11 9.26 25.10 -19.78
CA ARG A 11 9.42 26.50 -20.24
C ARG A 11 8.71 27.53 -19.35
N HIS A 12 7.53 27.22 -18.83
CA HIS A 12 6.71 28.15 -18.05
C HIS A 12 6.68 27.75 -16.57
N ALA A 13 7.87 27.67 -15.97
CA ALA A 13 8.02 27.43 -14.54
C ALA A 13 7.53 28.64 -13.72
N GLU A 14 6.76 28.37 -12.66
CA GLU A 14 6.23 29.41 -11.78
C GLU A 14 6.69 29.21 -10.34
N PRO A 15 6.73 30.30 -9.53
CA PRO A 15 7.04 30.20 -8.11
C PRO A 15 6.09 29.24 -7.38
N LEU A 16 6.63 28.54 -6.37
CA LEU A 16 5.81 27.69 -5.50
C LEU A 16 4.91 28.56 -4.62
N ILE A 17 3.62 28.58 -4.94
CA ILE A 17 2.60 29.24 -4.12
C ILE A 17 2.02 28.28 -3.07
N ALA A 18 1.45 28.83 -2.00
CA ALA A 18 0.84 28.05 -0.90
C ALA A 18 -0.14 26.98 -1.40
N LYS A 19 -1.02 27.34 -2.34
CA LYS A 19 -1.99 26.40 -2.93
C LYS A 19 -1.33 25.19 -3.62
N LEU A 20 -0.18 25.37 -4.27
CA LEU A 20 0.55 24.27 -4.88
C LEU A 20 1.26 23.43 -3.80
N ARG A 21 1.81 24.07 -2.77
CA ARG A 21 2.41 23.38 -1.62
C ARG A 21 1.40 22.46 -0.94
N ASP A 22 0.20 22.96 -0.67
CA ASP A 22 -0.88 22.18 -0.03
C ASP A 22 -1.28 20.98 -0.89
N VAL A 23 -1.41 21.18 -2.21
CA VAL A 23 -1.76 20.10 -3.15
C VAL A 23 -0.66 19.06 -3.23
N LEU A 24 0.61 19.47 -3.29
CA LEU A 24 1.72 18.52 -3.31
C LEU A 24 1.81 17.74 -2.00
N TYR A 25 1.57 18.39 -0.86
CA TYR A 25 1.53 17.69 0.42
C TYR A 25 0.37 16.70 0.47
N ASP A 26 -0.82 17.11 0.04
CA ASP A 26 -1.99 16.24 -0.04
C ASP A 26 -1.74 15.00 -0.92
N LEU A 27 -1.15 15.18 -2.11
CA LEU A 27 -0.89 14.10 -3.05
C LEU A 27 0.25 13.16 -2.63
N THR A 28 1.09 13.54 -1.68
CA THR A 28 2.32 12.80 -1.34
C THR A 28 2.42 12.42 0.14
N HIS A 29 1.58 13.01 0.99
CA HIS A 29 1.67 12.98 2.45
C HIS A 29 3.09 13.27 2.99
N GLY A 30 3.88 14.07 2.26
CA GLY A 30 5.23 14.44 2.64
C GLY A 30 6.30 13.38 2.37
N VAL A 31 5.94 12.24 1.77
CA VAL A 31 6.91 11.22 1.37
C VAL A 31 7.75 11.73 0.20
N THR A 32 9.03 12.02 0.45
CA THR A 32 9.93 12.67 -0.51
C THR A 32 10.06 11.90 -1.82
N ASP A 33 10.19 10.58 -1.78
CA ASP A 33 10.29 9.75 -2.99
C ASP A 33 9.04 9.86 -3.88
N ILE A 34 7.85 9.91 -3.26
CA ILE A 34 6.57 10.10 -3.96
C ILE A 34 6.48 11.51 -4.55
N LEU A 35 6.93 12.53 -3.81
CA LEU A 35 6.98 13.92 -4.30
C LEU A 35 7.85 14.05 -5.55
N ILE A 36 9.07 13.52 -5.52
CA ILE A 36 9.99 13.60 -6.67
C ILE A 36 9.41 12.86 -7.87
N LYS A 37 8.85 11.66 -7.68
CA LYS A 37 8.20 10.91 -8.76
C LYS A 37 7.04 11.70 -9.37
N LEU A 38 6.16 12.29 -8.56
CA LEU A 38 5.06 13.12 -9.05
C LEU A 38 5.56 14.29 -9.91
N LEU A 39 6.58 15.02 -9.45
CA LEU A 39 7.15 16.14 -10.20
C LEU A 39 7.75 15.70 -11.53
N VAL A 40 8.54 14.62 -11.54
CA VAL A 40 9.15 14.07 -12.77
C VAL A 40 8.07 13.66 -13.77
N LEU A 41 7.04 12.93 -13.33
CA LEU A 41 5.95 12.49 -14.19
C LEU A 41 5.16 13.68 -14.75
N ALA A 42 4.82 14.66 -13.90
CA ALA A 42 4.06 15.82 -14.31
C ALA A 42 4.82 16.71 -15.30
N GLN A 43 6.12 16.92 -15.09
CA GLN A 43 6.95 17.69 -16.02
C GLN A 43 7.15 16.96 -17.35
N ARG A 44 7.40 15.65 -17.32
CA ARG A 44 7.49 14.83 -18.55
C ARG A 44 6.21 14.90 -19.36
N HIS A 45 5.06 14.80 -18.70
CA HIS A 45 3.76 14.93 -19.37
C HIS A 45 3.54 16.34 -19.93
N ALA A 46 3.91 17.39 -19.19
CA ALA A 46 3.80 18.76 -19.64
C ALA A 46 4.63 19.02 -20.91
N ILE A 47 5.86 18.48 -20.96
CA ILE A 47 6.74 18.52 -22.15
C ILE A 47 6.11 17.75 -23.31
N HIS A 48 5.62 16.53 -23.06
CA HIS A 48 5.03 15.68 -24.11
C HIS A 48 3.78 16.29 -24.75
N THR A 49 2.96 16.97 -23.95
CA THR A 49 1.73 17.64 -24.43
C THR A 49 1.96 19.04 -24.99
N GLY A 50 3.18 19.58 -24.89
CA GLY A 50 3.52 20.95 -25.27
C GLY A 50 3.00 22.02 -24.31
N GLU A 51 2.16 21.64 -23.34
CA GLU A 51 1.64 22.54 -22.30
C GLU A 51 2.59 22.57 -21.08
N GLU A 52 3.78 23.12 -21.29
CA GLU A 52 4.92 23.14 -20.35
C GLU A 52 4.71 24.05 -19.12
N ARG A 53 3.67 23.80 -18.33
CA ARG A 53 3.34 24.49 -17.08
C ARG A 53 2.70 23.54 -16.07
N LEU A 54 3.15 23.57 -14.82
CA LEU A 54 2.50 22.80 -13.75
C LEU A 54 1.34 23.58 -13.14
N THR A 55 0.17 22.95 -13.10
CA THR A 55 -1.02 23.50 -12.44
C THR A 55 -1.59 22.49 -11.46
N VAL A 56 -2.37 22.96 -10.48
CA VAL A 56 -3.08 22.10 -9.52
C VAL A 56 -3.88 21.00 -10.24
N ARG A 57 -4.58 21.36 -11.33
CA ARG A 57 -5.38 20.42 -12.12
C ARG A 57 -4.49 19.31 -12.71
N ARG A 58 -3.37 19.67 -13.36
CA ARG A 58 -2.45 18.68 -13.93
C ARG A 58 -1.86 17.76 -12.87
N LEU A 59 -1.40 18.31 -11.74
CA LEU A 59 -0.81 17.50 -10.67
C LEU A 59 -1.79 16.44 -10.16
N ARG A 60 -3.06 16.83 -9.95
CA ARG A 60 -4.13 15.89 -9.57
C ARG A 60 -4.36 14.85 -10.66
N THR A 61 -4.53 15.26 -11.92
CA THR A 61 -4.73 14.34 -13.04
C THR A 61 -3.58 13.33 -13.18
N ILE A 62 -2.33 13.76 -13.04
CA ILE A 62 -1.15 12.88 -13.13
C ILE A 62 -1.14 11.87 -11.98
N ALA A 63 -1.35 12.32 -10.75
CA ALA A 63 -1.45 11.42 -9.60
C ALA A 63 -2.60 10.42 -9.77
N ASP A 64 -3.75 10.91 -10.24
CA ASP A 64 -4.95 10.12 -10.52
C ASP A 64 -4.83 9.21 -11.74
N THR A 65 -3.81 9.33 -12.57
CA THR A 65 -3.67 8.44 -13.72
C THR A 65 -2.52 7.46 -13.50
N TRP A 66 -1.39 7.95 -12.99
CA TRP A 66 -0.12 7.21 -13.01
C TRP A 66 0.36 6.76 -11.63
N MET A 67 -0.31 7.18 -10.55
CA MET A 67 0.05 6.80 -9.16
C MET A 67 -1.04 5.98 -8.47
N GLN A 68 -1.84 5.25 -9.24
CA GLN A 68 -2.95 4.43 -8.77
C GLN A 68 -2.56 3.45 -7.66
N LEU A 69 -1.41 2.80 -7.80
CA LEU A 69 -0.92 1.82 -6.81
C LEU A 69 -0.64 2.46 -5.44
N LEU A 70 -0.26 3.74 -5.42
CA LEU A 70 0.06 4.47 -4.19
C LEU A 70 -1.19 5.02 -3.48
N LYS A 71 -2.33 5.12 -4.18
CA LYS A 71 -3.55 5.72 -3.63
C LYS A 71 -4.01 5.05 -2.35
N ALA A 72 -4.06 3.72 -2.30
CA ALA A 72 -4.54 3.00 -1.12
C ALA A 72 -3.69 3.27 0.13
N ALA A 73 -2.37 3.38 -0.04
CA ALA A 73 -1.43 3.69 1.04
C ALA A 73 -1.55 5.16 1.47
N LEU A 74 -1.62 6.09 0.52
CA LEU A 74 -1.79 7.51 0.78
C LEU A 74 -3.14 7.80 1.45
N ASP A 75 -4.23 7.14 1.04
CA ASP A 75 -5.55 7.25 1.65
C ASP A 75 -5.56 6.70 3.08
N ALA A 76 -4.79 5.63 3.35
CA ALA A 76 -4.61 5.11 4.71
C ALA A 76 -3.95 6.17 5.60
N LEU A 77 -2.87 6.80 5.14
CA LEU A 77 -2.20 7.92 5.83
C LEU A 77 -3.16 9.09 6.06
N ARG A 78 -3.90 9.49 5.01
CA ARG A 78 -4.87 10.57 5.08
C ARG A 78 -5.95 10.33 6.11
N SER A 79 -6.38 9.08 6.26
CA SER A 79 -7.46 8.72 7.18
C SER A 79 -7.05 8.81 8.65
N GLY A 80 -5.75 8.78 8.94
CA GLY A 80 -5.22 8.73 10.30
C GLY A 80 -5.66 7.50 11.11
N LYS A 81 -6.27 6.50 10.47
CA LYS A 81 -6.80 5.31 11.14
C LYS A 81 -5.77 4.20 11.14
N THR A 82 -5.33 3.82 12.34
CA THR A 82 -4.36 2.74 12.58
C THR A 82 -4.77 1.42 11.91
N GLU A 83 -6.06 1.10 11.86
CA GLU A 83 -6.60 -0.10 11.17
C GLU A 83 -6.32 -0.11 9.66
N ARG A 84 -6.37 1.06 9.01
CA ARG A 84 -6.09 1.17 7.56
C ARG A 84 -4.60 1.15 7.30
N MET A 85 -3.84 1.79 8.17
CA MET A 85 -2.38 1.80 8.14
C MET A 85 -1.81 0.40 8.38
N ALA A 86 -2.44 -0.43 9.23
CA ALA A 86 -2.02 -1.81 9.51
C ALA A 86 -2.00 -2.73 8.27
N LYS A 87 -2.69 -2.36 7.19
CA LYS A 87 -2.63 -3.08 5.91
C LYS A 87 -1.30 -2.87 5.17
N PHE A 88 -0.52 -1.86 5.58
CA PHE A 88 0.75 -1.48 5.02
C PHE A 88 1.78 -1.47 6.15
N GLU A 89 2.62 -2.50 6.19
CA GLU A 89 3.61 -2.73 7.27
C GLU A 89 4.43 -1.48 7.60
N ASP A 90 4.94 -0.80 6.56
CA ASP A 90 5.77 0.40 6.69
C ASP A 90 5.04 1.63 7.24
N LEU A 91 3.71 1.66 7.18
CA LEU A 91 2.91 2.79 7.67
C LEU A 91 2.49 2.61 9.12
N PHE A 92 2.66 1.42 9.69
CA PHE A 92 2.20 1.16 11.04
C PHE A 92 3.11 1.86 12.06
N PRO A 93 2.56 2.66 13.00
CA PRO A 93 3.40 3.38 13.97
C PRO A 93 4.31 2.41 14.74
N PRO A 94 5.60 2.75 14.94
CA PRO A 94 6.56 1.83 15.53
C PRO A 94 6.19 1.39 16.96
N ASP A 95 5.59 2.27 17.75
CA ASP A 95 5.11 1.94 19.11
C ASP A 95 3.96 0.93 19.07
N SER A 96 3.06 1.08 18.09
CA SER A 96 1.98 0.11 17.86
C SER A 96 2.52 -1.20 17.30
N HIS A 97 3.51 -1.14 16.40
CA HIS A 97 4.16 -2.29 15.80
C HIS A 97 4.90 -3.13 16.84
N THR A 98 5.69 -2.48 17.69
CA THR A 98 6.40 -3.11 18.80
C THR A 98 5.45 -3.71 19.83
N ALA A 99 4.38 -3.00 20.20
CA ALA A 99 3.34 -3.54 21.09
C ALA A 99 2.62 -4.77 20.49
N ALA A 100 2.31 -4.74 19.20
CA ALA A 100 1.74 -5.88 18.48
C ALA A 100 2.71 -7.07 18.44
N MET A 101 4.01 -6.81 18.20
CA MET A 101 5.05 -7.84 18.17
C MET A 101 5.33 -8.43 19.57
N MET A 102 5.20 -7.63 20.63
CA MET A 102 5.34 -8.05 22.03
C MET A 102 4.06 -8.70 22.60
N GLY A 103 2.96 -8.78 21.84
CA GLY A 103 1.72 -9.43 22.26
C GLY A 103 0.96 -8.69 23.38
N VAL A 104 1.23 -7.40 23.57
CA VAL A 104 0.65 -6.56 24.64
C VAL A 104 -0.73 -6.02 24.25
N ILE A 105 -1.11 -6.13 22.98
CA ILE A 105 -2.43 -5.71 22.48
C ILE A 105 -3.39 -6.90 22.51
N GLU A 106 -4.47 -6.77 23.27
CA GLU A 106 -5.53 -7.77 23.41
C GLU A 106 -6.32 -7.91 22.09
N SER A 107 -6.22 -9.10 21.49
CA SER A 107 -7.13 -9.77 20.53
C SER A 107 -7.57 -9.09 19.20
N ASP A 108 -7.76 -7.78 19.07
CA ASP A 108 -8.57 -7.26 17.94
C ASP A 108 -7.80 -6.86 16.67
N ALA A 109 -6.48 -6.79 16.72
CA ALA A 109 -5.64 -6.47 15.57
C ALA A 109 -4.67 -7.61 15.25
N ARG A 110 -5.18 -8.78 14.85
CA ARG A 110 -4.34 -9.80 14.20
C ARG A 110 -3.84 -9.24 12.87
N VAL A 111 -2.63 -8.70 12.86
CA VAL A 111 -1.90 -8.35 11.64
C VAL A 111 -1.45 -9.65 10.98
N PRO A 112 -1.99 -10.02 9.80
CA PRO A 112 -1.44 -11.13 9.04
C PRO A 112 -0.12 -10.65 8.47
N SER A 113 0.99 -10.98 9.12
CA SER A 113 2.31 -10.78 8.52
C SER A 113 2.39 -11.62 7.26
N GLN A 114 2.80 -11.02 6.13
CA GLN A 114 3.05 -11.74 4.87
C GLN A 114 4.15 -12.82 5.02
N LEU A 115 4.87 -12.81 6.14
CA LEU A 115 5.86 -13.80 6.56
C LEU A 115 5.27 -15.04 7.27
N SER A 116 3.99 -15.00 7.66
CA SER A 116 3.34 -16.14 8.34
C SER A 116 2.94 -17.27 7.37
N THR A 117 2.82 -16.99 6.07
CA THR A 117 2.53 -17.97 4.99
C THR A 117 3.67 -18.96 4.70
N ARG A 118 4.81 -18.86 5.38
CA ARG A 118 5.92 -19.83 5.29
C ARG A 118 5.97 -20.87 6.41
N ARG A 119 5.12 -20.75 7.44
CA ARG A 119 5.11 -21.71 8.57
C ARG A 119 4.26 -22.95 8.31
N ASP A 120 3.26 -22.87 7.41
CA ASP A 120 2.40 -24.00 7.06
C ASP A 120 3.01 -25.02 6.08
N MET A 121 4.15 -24.70 5.43
CA MET A 121 4.87 -25.66 4.56
C MET A 121 5.83 -26.59 5.32
N ARG A 122 5.96 -26.48 6.65
CA ARG A 122 6.72 -27.41 7.49
C ARG A 122 5.79 -28.20 8.42
N ARG A 123 4.77 -28.87 7.88
CA ARG A 123 4.22 -30.04 8.59
C ARG A 123 5.16 -31.22 8.31
N PRO A 124 5.70 -31.89 9.33
CA PRO A 124 6.32 -33.19 9.09
C PRO A 124 5.26 -34.12 8.51
N VAL A 125 5.62 -34.86 7.46
CA VAL A 125 4.86 -36.00 6.96
C VAL A 125 4.80 -37.02 8.10
N ALA A 126 3.79 -36.90 8.95
CA ALA A 126 3.48 -37.85 10.00
C ALA A 126 2.71 -39.01 9.37
N ALA A 127 3.39 -40.15 9.27
CA ALA A 127 2.87 -41.52 9.24
C ALA A 127 1.58 -41.77 8.44
N SER A 128 1.75 -42.27 7.22
CA SER A 128 0.71 -42.99 6.49
C SER A 128 0.28 -44.23 7.30
N ALA A 129 -0.78 -44.11 8.09
CA ALA A 129 -1.48 -45.25 8.65
C ALA A 129 -2.16 -46.02 7.52
N THR A 130 -1.80 -47.29 7.39
CA THR A 130 -2.39 -48.26 6.46
C THR A 130 -3.88 -48.43 6.76
N PRO A 131 -4.80 -48.34 5.77
CA PRO A 131 -6.20 -48.65 6.03
C PRO A 131 -6.40 -50.18 5.99
N SER A 132 -6.92 -50.74 7.09
CA SER A 132 -7.49 -52.10 7.12
C SER A 132 -8.75 -52.19 6.24
N PRO A 133 -9.04 -53.36 5.62
CA PRO A 133 -10.14 -53.48 4.66
C PRO A 133 -11.52 -53.53 5.34
N PRO A 134 -12.60 -53.11 4.65
CA PRO A 134 -13.93 -53.03 5.24
C PRO A 134 -14.60 -54.40 5.40
N ARG A 135 -15.24 -54.57 6.56
CA ARG A 135 -16.05 -55.72 6.97
C ARG A 135 -17.39 -55.73 6.22
N ARG A 136 -17.64 -56.80 5.48
CA ARG A 136 -18.87 -57.04 4.68
C ARG A 136 -20.09 -57.17 5.60
N ALA A 137 -21.04 -56.23 5.54
CA ALA A 137 -22.36 -56.33 6.16
C ALA A 137 -23.40 -56.70 5.09
N LYS A 138 -24.16 -57.76 5.36
CA LYS A 138 -25.31 -58.23 4.57
C LYS A 138 -26.48 -57.26 4.77
N GLY A 139 -27.07 -56.75 3.69
CA GLY A 139 -28.36 -56.03 3.74
C GLY A 139 -29.55 -57.00 3.70
N PRO A 140 -30.72 -56.63 4.25
CA PRO A 140 -31.94 -57.44 4.18
C PRO A 140 -32.73 -57.22 2.88
N ALA A 141 -33.65 -58.15 2.62
CA ALA A 141 -34.35 -58.43 1.37
C ALA A 141 -35.60 -57.58 1.08
N ILE A 142 -35.95 -57.45 -0.20
CA ILE A 142 -37.28 -57.19 -0.81
C ILE A 142 -37.17 -57.79 -2.25
N GLN A 143 -38.02 -58.67 -2.83
CA GLN A 143 -39.43 -59.08 -2.67
C GLN A 143 -39.56 -60.60 -2.51
#